data_AF-A0A662Z8P3-F1
#
_entry.id   AF-A0A662Z8P3-F1
#
_cell.length_a   1.000
_cell.length_b   1.000
_cell.length_c   1.000
_cell.angle_alpha   90.00
_cell.angle_beta   90.00
_cell.angle_gamma   90.00
#
_symmetry.space_group_name_H-M   'P 1'
#
loop_
_entity.id
_entity.type
_entity.pdbx_description
1 polymer ?
#
loop_
_entity_poly.entity_id
_entity_poly.type
_entity_poly.pdbx_seq_one_letter_code
_entity_poly.pdbx_strand_id
1 'polypeptide(L)'
;MNTIGQNLQEILLRNLNPQSGRSQPISAQQDDQCSIQFQLLWKNGIAFTVRGWPHFGWFYVEKDTQIVSPAYDYRSIDERTLSVMQHMIDEIEAGKHNHKKTLKDKIRETIQNRQLSSFMNTTKWRELIGAISEIKALPIKYKTIFENDCPQEFWTLDGDEFFLSMDKALIEWFKISCTIEKQEYLGQLLKPKMSVVSVRDEVESILRRFSINYVYDENDNSLVIYGYR
;
A
#
# COMPACT_ATOMS: atom_id res chain seq x y z
N MET A 1 -32.49 12.63 29.04
CA MET A 1 -33.17 11.97 27.91
C MET A 1 -32.59 12.56 26.65
N ASN A 2 -31.63 11.88 26.02
CA ASN A 2 -30.95 12.37 24.81
C ASN A 2 -31.27 11.44 23.63
N THR A 3 -31.42 12.11 22.50
CA THR A 3 -32.20 11.72 21.34
C THR A 3 -31.64 10.50 20.61
N ILE A 4 -32.58 9.68 20.16
CA ILE A 4 -32.45 8.58 19.22
C ILE A 4 -31.65 9.03 17.97
N GLY A 5 -30.55 8.32 17.70
CA GLY A 5 -29.85 8.15 16.41
C GLY A 5 -30.03 9.22 15.33
N GLN A 6 -29.39 10.38 15.47
CA GLN A 6 -29.10 11.20 14.29
C GLN A 6 -27.96 10.55 13.53
N ASN A 7 -28.20 10.22 12.26
CA ASN A 7 -27.19 9.70 11.36
C ASN A 7 -26.09 10.76 11.18
N LEU A 8 -24.84 10.42 11.50
CA LEU A 8 -23.68 11.31 11.40
C LEU A 8 -23.60 11.97 10.01
N GLN A 9 -23.95 11.24 8.95
CA GLN A 9 -24.02 11.75 7.59
C GLN A 9 -25.00 12.94 7.46
N GLU A 10 -26.18 12.87 8.09
CA GLU A 10 -27.17 13.95 8.04
C GLU A 10 -26.69 15.19 8.79
N ILE A 11 -26.05 15.02 9.95
CA ILE A 11 -25.47 16.12 10.71
C ILE A 11 -24.44 16.85 9.85
N LEU A 12 -23.52 16.11 9.23
CA LEU A 12 -22.47 16.69 8.41
C LEU A 12 -23.03 17.35 7.14
N LEU A 13 -24.00 16.74 6.46
CA LEU A 13 -24.65 17.34 5.28
C LEU A 13 -25.40 18.65 5.59
N ARG A 14 -25.95 18.79 6.80
CA ARG A 14 -26.67 20.00 7.22
C ARG A 14 -25.73 21.13 7.62
N ASN A 15 -24.55 20.82 8.16
CA ASN A 15 -23.65 21.80 8.76
C ASN A 15 -22.44 22.15 7.88
N LEU A 16 -22.07 21.30 6.93
CA LEU A 16 -20.95 21.54 6.02
C LEU A 16 -21.46 22.02 4.66
N ASN A 17 -20.78 23.01 4.10
CA ASN A 17 -21.05 23.53 2.76
C ASN A 17 -19.92 23.11 1.81
N PRO A 18 -20.12 22.04 1.03
CA PRO A 18 -19.09 21.51 0.14
C PRO A 18 -18.96 22.27 -1.17
N GLN A 19 -19.72 23.34 -1.43
CA GLN A 19 -19.78 24.09 -2.69
C GLN A 19 -19.82 23.19 -3.95
N SER A 20 -18.65 22.80 -4.49
CA SER A 20 -18.52 21.97 -5.69
C SER A 20 -18.35 20.46 -5.42
N GLY A 21 -18.03 20.10 -4.17
CA GLY A 21 -17.91 18.72 -3.71
C GLY A 21 -19.24 17.98 -3.67
N ARG A 22 -19.24 16.71 -4.10
CA ARG A 22 -20.43 15.86 -4.12
C ARG A 22 -20.36 14.80 -3.03
N SER A 23 -21.43 14.69 -2.23
CA SER A 23 -21.55 13.62 -1.25
C SER A 23 -21.70 12.27 -1.95
N GLN A 24 -20.94 11.27 -1.52
CA GLN A 24 -21.16 9.90 -1.95
C GLN A 24 -22.17 9.18 -1.04
N PRO A 25 -23.05 8.33 -1.60
CA PRO A 25 -23.87 7.44 -0.80
C PRO A 25 -22.97 6.43 -0.10
N ILE A 26 -23.13 6.29 1.21
CA ILE A 26 -22.38 5.29 1.99
C ILE A 26 -23.04 3.94 1.74
N SER A 27 -22.32 3.04 1.07
CA SER A 27 -22.74 1.65 0.98
C SER A 27 -22.68 1.02 2.36
N ALA A 28 -23.83 0.63 2.91
CA ALA A 28 -23.94 -0.09 4.17
C ALA A 28 -23.23 -1.44 4.07
N GLN A 29 -21.93 -1.48 4.39
CA GLN A 29 -21.21 -2.72 4.65
C GLN A 29 -21.12 -2.92 6.16
N GLN A 30 -21.90 -3.92 6.56
CA GLN A 30 -21.98 -4.78 7.74
C GLN A 30 -21.18 -4.45 9.01
N ASP A 31 -21.91 -4.64 10.12
CA ASP A 31 -21.54 -4.69 11.52
C ASP A 31 -20.06 -4.99 11.83
N ASP A 32 -19.52 -4.14 12.71
CA ASP A 32 -18.15 -4.10 13.26
C ASP A 32 -17.04 -3.58 12.34
N GLN A 33 -16.29 -2.59 12.89
CA GLN A 33 -15.02 -1.99 12.43
C GLN A 33 -15.14 -0.62 11.73
N CYS A 34 -14.24 0.29 12.08
CA CYS A 34 -14.09 1.67 11.58
C CYS A 34 -14.48 1.84 10.10
N SER A 35 -15.68 2.36 9.84
CA SER A 35 -16.23 2.54 8.50
C SER A 35 -16.24 4.01 8.08
N ILE A 36 -16.31 4.25 6.77
CA ILE A 36 -16.49 5.60 6.23
C ILE A 36 -17.89 6.08 6.61
N GLN A 37 -17.93 7.14 7.42
CA GLN A 37 -19.16 7.74 7.94
C GLN A 37 -19.65 8.91 7.10
N PHE A 38 -18.77 9.50 6.28
CA PHE A 38 -19.10 10.59 5.37
C PHE A 38 -17.97 10.80 4.37
N GLN A 39 -18.31 11.09 3.11
CA GLN A 39 -17.32 11.44 2.10
C GLN A 39 -17.87 12.46 1.10
N LEU A 40 -17.07 13.47 0.81
CA LEU A 40 -17.26 14.43 -0.27
C LEU A 40 -16.18 14.21 -1.33
N LEU A 41 -16.56 14.19 -2.61
CA LEU A 41 -15.65 13.98 -3.74
C LEU A 41 -15.67 15.18 -4.71
N TRP A 42 -14.47 15.60 -5.13
CA TRP A 42 -14.24 16.61 -6.17
C TRP A 42 -13.75 15.99 -7.49
N LYS A 43 -13.91 16.72 -8.60
CA LYS A 43 -13.62 16.24 -9.97
C LYS A 43 -12.17 15.81 -10.23
N ASN A 44 -11.23 16.27 -9.41
CA ASN A 44 -9.79 16.01 -9.55
C ASN A 44 -9.29 14.87 -8.65
N GLY A 45 -10.19 14.02 -8.15
CA GLY A 45 -9.84 12.88 -7.32
C GLY A 45 -9.55 13.24 -5.86
N ILE A 46 -9.76 14.50 -5.45
CA ILE A 46 -9.69 14.93 -4.06
C ILE A 46 -10.97 14.53 -3.34
N ALA A 47 -10.84 13.96 -2.15
CA ALA A 47 -11.96 13.64 -1.27
C ALA A 47 -11.72 14.20 0.13
N PHE A 48 -12.78 14.69 0.76
CA PHE A 48 -12.81 14.89 2.22
C PHE A 48 -13.52 13.69 2.82
N THR A 49 -12.84 12.98 3.72
CA THR A 49 -13.31 11.70 4.25
C THR A 49 -13.39 11.78 5.77
N VAL A 50 -14.52 11.34 6.33
CA VAL A 50 -14.71 11.12 7.77
C VAL A 50 -14.87 9.61 7.99
N ARG A 51 -13.99 9.02 8.81
CA ARG A 51 -14.02 7.60 9.19
C ARG A 51 -14.15 7.47 10.69
N GLY A 52 -14.80 6.42 11.15
CA GLY A 52 -14.80 6.09 12.58
C GLY A 52 -16.07 5.41 13.03
N TRP A 53 -16.33 5.57 14.32
CA TRP A 53 -17.49 5.11 15.05
C TRP A 53 -18.39 6.30 15.45
N PRO A 54 -19.63 6.06 15.90
CA PRO A 54 -20.57 7.13 16.23
C PRO A 54 -20.07 8.17 17.25
N HIS A 55 -19.12 7.80 18.13
CA HIS A 55 -18.60 8.65 19.20
C HIS A 55 -17.08 8.87 19.17
N PHE A 56 -16.42 8.42 18.10
CA PHE A 56 -14.99 8.64 17.92
C PHE A 56 -14.64 8.41 16.46
N GLY A 57 -13.90 9.32 15.85
CA GLY A 57 -13.45 9.12 14.49
C GLY A 57 -12.34 10.08 14.10
N TRP A 58 -12.02 10.04 12.82
CA TRP A 58 -11.02 10.88 12.19
C TRP A 58 -11.57 11.49 10.91
N PHE A 59 -11.04 12.64 10.56
CA PHE A 59 -11.30 13.26 9.26
C PHE A 59 -10.02 13.80 8.65
N TYR A 60 -9.96 13.75 7.33
CA TYR A 60 -8.78 14.09 6.55
C TYR A 60 -9.14 14.31 5.07
N VAL A 61 -8.18 14.83 4.30
CA VAL A 61 -8.25 14.95 2.84
C VAL A 61 -7.46 13.83 2.19
N GLU A 62 -8.07 13.16 1.22
CA GLU A 62 -7.44 12.18 0.34
C GLU A 62 -7.32 12.74 -1.08
N LYS A 63 -6.33 12.28 -1.84
CA LYS A 63 -6.25 12.43 -3.29
C LYS A 63 -5.94 11.06 -3.89
N ASP A 64 -6.79 10.59 -4.80
CA ASP A 64 -6.71 9.24 -5.38
C ASP A 64 -6.50 8.15 -4.30
N THR A 65 -7.30 8.20 -3.22
CA THR A 65 -7.25 7.28 -2.05
C THR A 65 -6.04 7.40 -1.12
N GLN A 66 -5.11 8.33 -1.39
CA GLN A 66 -3.98 8.61 -0.51
C GLN A 66 -4.24 9.84 0.36
N ILE A 67 -4.01 9.73 1.68
CA ILE A 67 -4.14 10.86 2.60
C ILE A 67 -3.09 11.94 2.26
N VAL A 68 -3.53 13.19 2.06
CA VAL A 68 -2.70 14.35 1.68
C VAL A 68 -2.76 15.50 2.68
N SER A 69 -3.50 15.35 3.78
CA SER A 69 -3.53 16.26 4.93
C SER A 69 -3.15 15.52 6.22
N PRO A 70 -2.89 16.22 7.34
CA PRO A 70 -2.98 15.60 8.66
C PRO A 70 -4.36 14.94 8.85
N ALA A 71 -4.39 13.87 9.64
CA ALA A 71 -5.62 13.29 10.14
C ALA A 71 -5.94 13.88 11.51
N TYR A 72 -7.15 14.39 11.67
CA TYR A 72 -7.64 14.98 12.91
C TYR A 72 -8.63 14.02 13.56
N ASP A 73 -8.47 13.73 14.85
CA ASP A 73 -9.43 12.96 15.62
C ASP A 73 -10.56 13.84 16.19
N TYR A 74 -11.72 13.24 16.41
CA TYR A 74 -12.82 13.86 17.15
C TYR A 74 -13.48 12.84 18.09
N ARG A 75 -13.95 13.32 19.24
CA ARG A 75 -14.75 12.54 20.21
C ARG A 75 -16.24 12.89 20.17
N SER A 76 -16.57 14.04 19.59
CA SER A 76 -17.93 14.52 19.39
C SER A 76 -17.96 15.51 18.23
N ILE A 77 -19.08 15.60 17.52
CA ILE A 77 -19.28 16.62 16.49
C ILE A 77 -19.87 17.85 17.16
N ASP A 78 -19.00 18.74 17.61
CA ASP A 78 -19.34 20.06 18.15
C ASP A 78 -19.02 21.19 17.15
N GLU A 79 -19.37 22.43 17.50
CA GLU A 79 -19.14 23.61 16.63
C GLU A 79 -17.66 23.78 16.26
N ARG A 80 -16.75 23.48 17.19
CA ARG A 80 -15.31 23.56 16.95
C ARG A 80 -14.88 22.53 15.90
N THR A 81 -15.34 21.29 16.03
CA THR A 81 -15.05 20.21 15.10
C THR A 81 -15.60 20.53 13.72
N LEU A 82 -16.84 21.00 13.63
CA LEU A 82 -17.48 21.42 12.37
C LEU A 82 -16.73 22.58 11.72
N SER A 83 -16.26 23.56 12.50
CA SER A 83 -15.46 24.69 12.01
C SER A 83 -14.14 24.22 11.37
N VAL A 84 -13.44 23.26 11.99
CA VAL A 84 -12.21 22.68 11.42
C VAL A 84 -12.51 21.90 10.14
N MET A 85 -13.58 21.10 10.12
CA MET A 85 -14.00 20.36 8.92
C MET A 85 -14.35 21.31 7.76
N GLN A 86 -15.12 22.38 8.03
CA GLN A 86 -15.46 23.38 7.02
C GLN A 86 -14.22 24.10 6.51
N HIS A 87 -13.28 24.44 7.39
CA HIS A 87 -12.02 25.06 6.97
C HIS A 87 -11.23 24.15 6.00
N MET A 88 -11.17 22.84 6.27
CA MET A 88 -10.52 21.89 5.35
C MET A 88 -11.24 21.81 4.00
N ILE A 89 -12.58 21.88 3.98
CA ILE A 89 -13.38 21.93 2.75
C ILE A 89 -13.08 23.22 1.96
N ASP A 90 -13.04 24.37 2.64
CA ASP A 90 -12.73 25.66 2.00
C ASP A 90 -11.30 25.66 1.42
N GLU A 91 -10.35 25.00 2.09
CA GLU A 91 -8.99 24.81 1.56
C GLU A 91 -8.94 23.92 0.30
N ILE A 92 -9.79 22.90 0.22
CA ILE A 92 -9.94 22.06 -0.97
C ILE A 92 -10.48 22.91 -2.13
N GLU A 93 -11.53 23.70 -1.89
CA GLU A 93 -12.13 24.60 -2.89
C GLU A 93 -11.14 25.67 -3.36
N ALA A 94 -10.31 26.20 -2.46
CA ALA A 94 -9.22 27.10 -2.80
C ALA A 94 -8.07 26.43 -3.57
N GLY A 95 -8.12 25.10 -3.77
CA GLY A 95 -7.15 24.34 -4.55
C GLY A 95 -5.85 24.00 -3.81
N LYS A 96 -5.81 24.09 -2.48
CA LYS A 96 -4.62 23.82 -1.65
C LYS A 96 -3.96 22.46 -1.96
N HIS A 97 -4.77 21.46 -2.28
CA HIS A 97 -4.31 20.09 -2.49
C HIS A 97 -4.10 19.71 -3.98
N ASN A 98 -4.40 20.60 -4.93
CA ASN A 98 -4.33 20.30 -6.37
C ASN A 98 -2.93 19.85 -6.81
N HIS A 99 -1.90 20.50 -6.27
CA HIS A 99 -0.49 20.27 -6.60
C HIS A 99 0.13 19.08 -5.85
N LYS A 100 -0.59 18.47 -4.90
CA LYS A 100 -0.06 17.32 -4.15
C LYS A 100 0.04 16.11 -5.10
N LYS A 101 1.25 15.59 -5.27
CA LYS A 101 1.50 14.40 -6.09
C LYS A 101 1.18 13.14 -5.28
N THR A 102 0.36 12.26 -5.83
CA THR A 102 0.08 10.94 -5.26
C THR A 102 1.23 9.97 -5.54
N LEU A 103 1.23 8.80 -4.91
CA LEU A 103 2.19 7.74 -5.23
C LEU A 103 2.14 7.37 -6.72
N LYS A 104 0.93 7.29 -7.29
CA LYS A 104 0.72 7.02 -8.71
C LYS A 104 1.33 8.10 -9.61
N ASP A 105 1.17 9.38 -9.23
CA ASP A 105 1.81 10.49 -9.94
C ASP A 105 3.34 10.36 -9.92
N LYS A 106 3.91 10.07 -8.74
CA LYS A 106 5.36 9.89 -8.56
C LYS A 106 5.88 8.71 -9.37
N ILE A 107 5.18 7.56 -9.36
CA ILE A 107 5.52 6.39 -10.17
C ILE A 107 5.57 6.78 -11.65
N ARG A 108 4.50 7.41 -12.15
CA ARG A 108 4.41 7.82 -13.55
C ARG A 108 5.54 8.77 -13.96
N GLU A 109 5.82 9.77 -13.13
CA GLU A 109 6.90 10.73 -13.37
C GLU A 109 8.27 10.05 -13.40
N THR A 110 8.55 9.14 -12.45
CA THR A 110 9.80 8.37 -12.43
C THR A 110 9.95 7.49 -13.66
N ILE A 111 8.90 6.78 -14.06
CA ILE A 111 8.90 5.95 -15.28
C ILE A 111 9.18 6.81 -16.52
N GLN A 112 8.53 7.97 -16.64
CA GLN A 112 8.73 8.89 -17.76
C GLN A 112 10.16 9.46 -17.78
N ASN A 113 10.66 9.93 -16.64
CA ASN A 113 11.99 10.52 -16.52
C ASN A 113 13.10 9.51 -16.82
N ARG A 114 12.93 8.26 -16.38
CA ARG A 114 13.90 7.17 -16.57
C ARG A 114 13.65 6.36 -17.85
N GLN A 115 12.63 6.70 -18.64
CA GLN A 115 12.21 6.01 -19.87
C GLN A 115 11.99 4.50 -19.69
N LEU A 116 11.43 4.12 -18.54
CA LEU A 116 11.19 2.72 -18.20
C LEU A 116 9.93 2.18 -18.88
N SER A 117 9.94 0.91 -19.25
CA SER A 117 8.75 0.18 -19.73
C SER A 117 8.27 -0.82 -18.68
N SER A 118 6.96 -1.04 -18.60
CA SER A 118 6.40 -2.04 -17.67
C SER A 118 6.51 -3.44 -18.25
N PHE A 119 7.09 -4.37 -17.47
CA PHE A 119 7.28 -5.79 -17.84
C PHE A 119 6.39 -6.74 -17.02
N MET A 120 5.71 -6.22 -15.99
CA MET A 120 4.93 -7.00 -15.05
C MET A 120 3.63 -6.28 -14.69
N ASN A 121 2.56 -7.04 -14.42
CA ASN A 121 1.26 -6.49 -14.02
C ASN A 121 0.90 -6.87 -12.57
N THR A 122 -0.08 -6.18 -12.01
CA THR A 122 -0.54 -6.36 -10.61
C THR A 122 -1.01 -7.79 -10.33
N THR A 123 -1.70 -8.44 -11.28
CA THR A 123 -2.19 -9.81 -11.09
C THR A 123 -1.04 -10.79 -10.94
N LYS A 124 -0.06 -10.75 -11.85
CA LYS A 124 1.11 -11.62 -11.80
C LYS A 124 1.96 -11.36 -10.56
N TRP A 125 2.08 -10.11 -10.12
CA TRP A 125 2.75 -9.80 -8.86
C TRP A 125 2.07 -10.50 -7.69
N ARG A 126 0.75 -10.35 -7.56
CA ARG A 126 -0.03 -10.99 -6.49
C ARG A 126 0.10 -12.52 -6.52
N GLU A 127 0.00 -13.13 -7.70
CA GLU A 127 0.14 -14.58 -7.87
C GLU A 127 1.54 -15.08 -7.50
N LEU A 128 2.58 -14.36 -7.93
CA LEU A 128 3.96 -14.67 -7.58
C LEU A 128 4.16 -14.63 -6.07
N ILE A 129 3.81 -13.50 -5.43
CA ILE A 129 4.03 -13.30 -3.99
C ILE A 129 3.23 -14.31 -3.18
N GLY A 130 1.98 -14.59 -3.55
CA GLY A 130 1.18 -15.62 -2.90
C GLY A 130 1.86 -16.99 -2.95
N ALA A 131 2.35 -17.40 -4.11
CA ALA A 131 2.99 -18.71 -4.26
C ALA A 131 4.35 -18.83 -3.55
N ILE A 132 5.21 -17.80 -3.65
CA ILE A 132 6.55 -17.89 -3.04
C ILE A 132 6.49 -17.72 -1.52
N SER A 133 5.42 -17.14 -0.96
CA SER A 133 5.20 -17.05 0.48
C SER A 133 5.02 -18.41 1.17
N GLU A 134 4.72 -19.46 0.40
CA GLU A 134 4.65 -20.83 0.91
C GLU A 134 6.05 -21.43 1.17
N ILE A 135 7.09 -20.86 0.54
CA ILE A 135 8.48 -21.29 0.67
C ILE A 135 9.13 -20.57 1.86
N LYS A 136 9.20 -21.26 3.01
CA LYS A 136 9.73 -20.71 4.25
C LYS A 136 11.18 -20.24 4.11
N ALA A 137 11.48 -19.08 4.67
CA ALA A 137 12.82 -18.48 4.69
C ALA A 137 13.42 -18.28 3.29
N LEU A 138 12.58 -18.14 2.26
CA LEU A 138 13.03 -17.86 0.90
C LEU A 138 13.78 -16.51 0.85
N PRO A 139 15.06 -16.50 0.43
CA PRO A 139 15.81 -15.27 0.32
C PRO A 139 15.36 -14.48 -0.91
N ILE A 140 14.95 -13.24 -0.66
CA ILE A 140 14.52 -12.27 -1.67
C ILE A 140 15.37 -11.01 -1.56
N LYS A 141 15.33 -10.23 -2.64
CA LYS A 141 15.96 -8.94 -2.72
C LYS A 141 15.27 -8.14 -3.83
N TYR A 142 15.00 -6.87 -3.63
CA TYR A 142 14.36 -6.07 -4.66
C TYR A 142 14.86 -4.64 -4.65
N LYS A 143 14.60 -3.94 -5.75
CA LYS A 143 14.82 -2.51 -5.88
C LYS A 143 13.54 -1.85 -6.31
N THR A 144 13.22 -0.74 -5.67
CA THR A 144 12.12 0.12 -6.09
C THR A 144 12.58 1.13 -7.12
N ILE A 145 11.66 1.62 -7.94
CA ILE A 145 11.94 2.64 -8.97
C ILE A 145 12.46 3.97 -8.39
N PHE A 146 12.30 4.20 -7.08
CA PHE A 146 12.75 5.41 -6.40
C PHE A 146 14.16 5.31 -5.83
N GLU A 147 14.70 4.10 -5.71
CA GLU A 147 16.03 3.88 -5.16
C GLU A 147 17.09 4.00 -6.24
N ASN A 148 18.19 4.67 -5.91
CA ASN A 148 19.37 4.71 -6.78
C ASN A 148 20.25 3.48 -6.52
N ASP A 149 20.46 3.17 -5.25
CA ASP A 149 21.35 2.09 -4.82
C ASP A 149 20.68 0.72 -4.99
N CYS A 150 21.50 -0.27 -5.27
CA CYS A 150 21.09 -1.67 -5.23
C CYS A 150 21.35 -2.21 -3.83
N PRO A 151 20.41 -2.96 -3.23
CA PRO A 151 20.70 -3.70 -2.01
C PRO A 151 21.91 -4.60 -2.26
N GLN A 152 22.66 -4.93 -1.21
CA GLN A 152 23.80 -5.83 -1.33
C GLN A 152 23.42 -7.24 -0.89
N GLU A 153 22.73 -7.34 0.24
CA GLU A 153 22.37 -8.63 0.85
C GLU A 153 20.96 -9.09 0.47
N PHE A 154 20.72 -10.40 0.60
CA PHE A 154 19.38 -10.98 0.59
C PHE A 154 18.78 -10.97 2.01
N TRP A 155 17.46 -10.95 2.09
CA TRP A 155 16.70 -11.13 3.33
C TRP A 155 15.53 -12.06 3.09
N THR A 156 14.86 -12.50 4.15
CA THR A 156 13.72 -13.42 4.01
C THR A 156 12.44 -12.66 3.70
N LEU A 157 11.60 -13.24 2.84
CA LEU A 157 10.27 -12.69 2.54
C LEU A 157 9.43 -12.51 3.82
N ASP A 158 9.48 -13.48 4.73
CA ASP A 158 8.77 -13.45 6.01
C ASP A 158 9.28 -12.35 6.96
N GLY A 159 10.53 -11.90 6.78
CA GLY A 159 11.16 -10.87 7.60
C GLY A 159 10.92 -9.44 7.09
N ASP A 160 10.28 -9.26 5.93
CA ASP A 160 10.08 -7.97 5.30
C ASP A 160 8.62 -7.49 5.38
N GLU A 161 8.28 -6.88 6.52
CA GLU A 161 6.95 -6.29 6.77
C GLU A 161 6.60 -5.16 5.77
N PHE A 162 7.62 -4.43 5.32
CA PHE A 162 7.43 -3.35 4.35
C PHE A 162 7.04 -3.91 2.99
N PHE A 163 7.74 -4.95 2.52
CA PHE A 163 7.43 -5.59 1.25
C PHE A 163 6.01 -6.12 1.21
N LEU A 164 5.51 -6.72 2.29
CA LEU A 164 4.15 -7.26 2.32
C LEU A 164 3.09 -6.17 2.13
N SER A 165 3.29 -5.00 2.75
CA SER A 165 2.33 -3.88 2.73
C SER A 165 2.51 -2.91 1.56
N MET A 166 3.69 -2.85 0.92
CA MET A 166 3.95 -1.88 -0.16
C MET A 166 3.21 -2.19 -1.47
N ASP A 167 2.98 -1.14 -2.28
CA ASP A 167 2.48 -1.29 -3.65
C ASP A 167 3.55 -1.94 -4.54
N LYS A 168 3.22 -3.07 -5.16
CA LYS A 168 4.14 -3.83 -6.03
C LYS A 168 4.42 -3.10 -7.35
N ALA A 169 3.63 -2.09 -7.71
CA ALA A 169 3.92 -1.18 -8.82
C ALA A 169 5.18 -0.33 -8.58
N LEU A 170 5.77 -0.36 -7.38
CA LEU A 170 7.05 0.28 -7.06
C LEU A 170 8.26 -0.53 -7.48
N ILE A 171 8.11 -1.85 -7.69
CA ILE A 171 9.23 -2.75 -7.93
C ILE A 171 9.81 -2.51 -9.32
N GLU A 172 11.08 -2.12 -9.39
CA GLU A 172 11.86 -2.10 -10.63
C GLU A 172 12.29 -3.51 -11.00
N TRP A 173 12.94 -4.20 -10.06
CA TRP A 173 13.27 -5.61 -10.20
C TRP A 173 13.16 -6.34 -8.85
N PHE A 174 12.90 -7.63 -8.92
CA PHE A 174 12.73 -8.55 -7.80
C PHE A 174 13.60 -9.79 -8.06
N LYS A 175 14.50 -10.10 -7.15
CA LYS A 175 15.38 -11.27 -7.19
C LYS A 175 14.95 -12.29 -6.16
N ILE A 176 14.91 -13.55 -6.59
CA ILE A 176 14.68 -14.71 -5.73
C ILE A 176 15.93 -15.57 -5.78
N SER A 177 16.54 -15.82 -4.62
CA SER A 177 17.69 -16.72 -4.54
C SER A 177 17.30 -18.14 -4.94
N CYS A 178 18.18 -18.83 -5.66
CA CYS A 178 18.00 -20.24 -6.00
C CYS A 178 18.29 -21.19 -4.84
N THR A 179 18.77 -20.69 -3.70
CA THR A 179 19.19 -21.49 -2.55
C THR A 179 18.71 -20.92 -1.23
N ILE A 180 18.39 -21.80 -0.29
CA ILE A 180 18.06 -21.47 1.10
C ILE A 180 19.14 -22.04 2.01
N GLU A 181 19.66 -21.21 2.90
CA GLU A 181 20.52 -21.64 4.00
C GLU A 181 19.67 -22.13 5.17
N LYS A 182 19.93 -23.35 5.63
CA LYS A 182 19.29 -23.94 6.80
C LYS A 182 20.30 -24.05 7.94
N GLN A 183 19.84 -23.63 9.11
CA GLN A 183 20.58 -23.82 10.36
C GLN A 183 20.01 -25.03 11.09
N GLU A 184 20.82 -26.09 11.21
CA GLU A 184 20.50 -27.26 12.01
C GLU A 184 21.20 -27.13 13.36
N TYR A 185 20.43 -26.89 14.42
CA TYR A 185 20.93 -26.83 15.78
C TYR A 185 21.12 -28.26 16.33
N LEU A 186 22.35 -28.65 16.62
CA LEU A 186 22.70 -29.95 17.22
C LEU A 186 22.75 -29.88 18.77
N GLY A 187 22.19 -28.81 19.36
CA GLY A 187 22.26 -28.47 20.80
C GLY A 187 22.81 -27.06 21.04
N GLN A 188 22.71 -26.55 22.28
CA GLN A 188 23.10 -25.15 22.61
C GLN A 188 24.62 -24.91 22.60
N LEU A 189 25.44 -25.95 22.77
CA LEU A 189 26.90 -25.84 22.90
C LEU A 189 27.66 -26.00 21.58
N LEU A 190 27.00 -26.53 20.54
CA LEU A 190 27.61 -26.74 19.24
C LEU A 190 27.20 -25.62 18.29
N LYS A 191 28.14 -25.17 17.45
CA LYS A 191 27.80 -24.24 16.38
C LYS A 191 26.76 -24.91 15.46
N PRO A 192 25.73 -24.17 15.01
CA PRO A 192 24.74 -24.72 14.09
C PRO A 192 25.43 -25.28 12.84
N LYS A 193 24.96 -26.43 12.38
CA LYS A 193 25.39 -26.97 11.10
C LYS A 193 24.63 -26.22 10.01
N MET A 194 25.38 -25.58 9.11
CA MET A 194 24.81 -24.93 7.94
C MET A 194 24.64 -25.96 6.83
N SER A 195 23.43 -26.06 6.27
CA SER A 195 23.19 -26.79 5.03
C SER A 195 22.56 -25.85 4.01
N VAL A 196 22.90 -26.03 2.74
CA VAL A 196 22.34 -25.24 1.63
C VAL A 196 21.42 -26.16 0.83
N VAL A 197 20.19 -25.72 0.63
CA VAL A 197 19.18 -26.45 -0.14
C VAL A 197 18.83 -25.65 -1.39
N SER A 198 18.87 -26.28 -2.55
CA SER A 198 18.40 -25.67 -3.80
C SER A 198 16.87 -25.64 -3.81
N VAL A 199 16.32 -24.49 -4.16
CA VAL A 199 14.89 -24.25 -4.39
C VAL A 199 14.60 -23.79 -5.82
N ARG A 200 15.61 -23.83 -6.70
CA ARG A 200 15.53 -23.33 -8.07
C ARG A 200 14.36 -23.93 -8.85
N ASP A 201 14.26 -25.26 -8.90
CA ASP A 201 13.24 -25.95 -9.70
C ASP A 201 11.82 -25.62 -9.21
N GLU A 202 11.65 -25.45 -7.89
CA GLU A 202 10.39 -25.06 -7.28
C GLU A 202 10.00 -23.63 -7.71
N VAL A 203 10.92 -22.67 -7.61
CA VAL A 203 10.69 -21.29 -8.02
C VAL A 203 10.47 -21.17 -9.53
N GLU A 204 11.26 -21.85 -10.35
CA GLU A 204 11.08 -21.88 -11.82
C GLU A 204 9.71 -22.46 -12.21
N SER A 205 9.24 -23.48 -11.47
CA SER A 205 7.90 -24.04 -11.68
C SER A 205 6.80 -23.02 -11.38
N ILE A 206 6.93 -22.23 -10.31
CA ILE A 206 6.01 -21.15 -9.97
C ILE A 206 6.01 -20.08 -11.08
N LEU A 207 7.18 -19.64 -11.53
CA LEU A 207 7.31 -18.63 -12.58
C LEU A 207 6.69 -19.10 -13.90
N ARG A 208 6.93 -20.36 -14.28
CA ARG A 208 6.31 -20.98 -15.46
C ARG A 208 4.79 -21.07 -15.32
N ARG A 209 4.28 -21.48 -14.15
CA ARG A 209 2.83 -21.59 -13.88
C ARG A 209 2.10 -20.27 -14.15
N PHE A 210 2.69 -19.14 -13.79
CA PHE A 210 2.10 -17.81 -13.99
C PHE A 210 2.61 -17.08 -15.24
N SER A 211 3.36 -17.78 -16.11
CA SER A 211 3.96 -17.21 -17.32
C SER A 211 4.75 -15.93 -17.04
N ILE A 212 5.56 -15.93 -15.99
CA ILE A 212 6.41 -14.81 -15.57
C ILE A 212 7.79 -14.99 -16.19
N ASN A 213 8.23 -13.98 -16.93
CA ASN A 213 9.57 -13.96 -17.49
C ASN A 213 10.60 -13.64 -16.41
N TYR A 214 11.77 -14.26 -16.50
CA TYR A 214 12.89 -14.02 -15.60
C TYR A 214 14.22 -14.07 -16.36
N VAL A 215 15.26 -13.51 -15.76
CA VAL A 215 16.65 -13.62 -16.20
C VAL A 215 17.44 -14.28 -15.06
N TYR A 216 18.28 -15.25 -15.37
CA TYR A 216 19.17 -15.82 -14.37
C TYR A 216 20.38 -14.91 -14.17
N ASP A 217 20.68 -14.59 -12.91
CA ASP A 217 21.87 -13.85 -12.50
C ASP A 217 22.86 -14.82 -11.87
N GLU A 218 23.96 -15.08 -12.58
CA GLU A 218 25.01 -16.01 -12.15
C GLU A 218 25.77 -15.50 -10.92
N ASN A 219 25.90 -14.18 -10.75
CA ASN A 219 26.67 -13.60 -9.64
C ASN A 219 25.95 -13.79 -8.31
N ASP A 220 24.63 -13.54 -8.32
CA ASP A 220 23.77 -13.66 -7.14
C ASP A 220 23.13 -15.05 -7.01
N ASN A 221 23.39 -15.97 -7.96
CA ASN A 221 22.69 -17.26 -8.10
C ASN A 221 21.17 -17.11 -7.92
N SER A 222 20.56 -16.19 -8.68
CA SER A 222 19.18 -15.77 -8.45
C SER A 222 18.38 -15.61 -9.73
N LEU A 223 17.06 -15.66 -9.61
CA LEU A 223 16.11 -15.43 -10.69
C LEU A 223 15.61 -13.98 -10.58
N VAL A 224 15.88 -13.16 -11.60
CA VAL A 224 15.53 -11.75 -11.68
C VAL A 224 14.24 -11.57 -12.45
N ILE A 225 13.22 -11.03 -11.80
CA ILE A 225 11.93 -10.64 -12.37
C ILE A 225 11.89 -9.12 -12.48
N TYR A 226 11.61 -8.58 -13.66
CA TYR A 226 11.53 -7.14 -13.88
C TYR A 226 10.09 -6.65 -13.76
N GLY A 227 9.86 -5.68 -12.88
CA GLY A 227 8.65 -4.85 -12.92
C GLY A 227 8.76 -3.78 -13.98
N TYR A 228 9.94 -3.16 -14.08
CA TYR A 228 10.29 -2.19 -15.10
C TYR A 228 11.70 -2.40 -15.65
N ARG A 229 11.91 -2.08 -16.92
CA ARG A 229 13.21 -2.12 -17.59
C ARG A 229 13.25 -1.16 -18.77
#